data_AF-A0A7J7NN96-F1
#
_entry.id   AF-A0A7J7NN96-F1
#
_cell.length_a   1.000
_cell.length_b   1.000
_cell.length_c   1.000
_cell.angle_alpha   90.00
_cell.angle_beta   90.00
_cell.angle_gamma   90.00
#
_symmetry.space_group_name_H-M   'P 1'
#
loop_
_entity.id
_entity.type
_entity.pdbx_description
1 polymer ?
#
loop_
_entity_poly.entity_id
_entity_poly.type
_entity_poly.pdbx_seq_one_letter_code
_entity_poly.pdbx_strand_id
1 'polypeptide(L)'
;MVHGDNKDLVLPPKVASIQVIVVPMPYKDANPRTIFNAYSITAVLLTKASLRAEEDLRDNYSPYWKYSYWEMKGVPLRIKICPKDMANKKVRLIRHDNSSKTVLPT
;
A
#
# COMPACT_ATOMS: atom_id res chain seq x y z
N MET A 1 21.56 -15.03 7.30
CA MET A 1 20.66 -14.01 6.72
C MET A 1 19.47 -14.76 6.13
N VAL A 2 18.32 -14.79 6.81
CA VAL A 2 17.19 -15.71 6.47
C VAL A 2 16.08 -15.01 5.67
N HIS A 3 16.05 -13.68 5.69
CA HIS A 3 14.97 -12.87 5.11
C HIS A 3 15.50 -11.78 4.14
N GLY A 4 16.69 -11.99 3.59
CA GLY A 4 17.21 -11.18 2.49
C GLY A 4 17.02 -11.95 1.20
N ASP A 5 16.19 -11.42 0.30
CA ASP A 5 16.08 -11.94 -1.07
C ASP A 5 17.02 -11.14 -1.98
N ASN A 6 17.29 -11.60 -3.20
CA ASN A 6 18.13 -10.86 -4.17
C ASN A 6 17.55 -9.49 -4.56
N LYS A 7 16.33 -9.18 -4.12
CA LYS A 7 15.59 -7.99 -4.52
C LYS A 7 15.54 -6.92 -3.45
N ASP A 8 15.38 -7.25 -2.16
CA ASP A 8 15.33 -6.29 -1.02
C ASP A 8 15.09 -7.02 0.33
N LEU A 9 15.01 -6.25 1.44
CA LEU A 9 14.68 -6.71 2.79
C LEU A 9 13.22 -7.20 2.87
N VAL A 10 12.95 -8.43 3.32
CA VAL A 10 11.57 -8.91 3.52
C VAL A 10 11.26 -9.06 5.01
N LEU A 11 10.57 -8.10 5.62
CA LEU A 11 10.29 -8.18 7.06
C LEU A 11 9.07 -9.06 7.36
N PRO A 12 9.14 -9.97 8.34
CA PRO A 12 7.95 -10.63 8.85
C PRO A 12 6.96 -9.61 9.42
N PRO A 13 5.64 -9.76 9.18
CA PRO A 13 4.63 -8.81 9.65
C PRO A 13 4.66 -8.55 11.16
N LYS A 14 5.12 -9.53 11.95
CA LYS A 14 5.23 -9.39 13.41
C LYS A 14 6.27 -8.35 13.84
N VAL A 15 7.37 -8.22 13.10
CA VAL A 15 8.50 -7.34 13.43
C VAL A 15 8.58 -6.09 12.56
N ALA A 16 7.86 -6.02 11.45
CA ALA A 16 7.84 -4.86 10.57
C ALA A 16 7.27 -3.62 11.29
N SER A 17 8.02 -2.51 11.32
CA SER A 17 7.57 -1.25 11.92
C SER A 17 6.29 -0.75 11.24
N ILE A 18 6.24 -0.83 9.92
CA ILE A 18 5.06 -0.60 9.10
C ILE A 18 4.68 -1.93 8.46
N GLN A 19 3.45 -2.38 8.69
CA GLN A 19 2.92 -3.62 8.13
C GLN A 19 2.23 -3.39 6.79
N VAL A 20 1.52 -2.26 6.66
CA VAL A 20 0.76 -1.92 5.46
C VAL A 20 1.09 -0.50 5.04
N ILE A 21 1.47 -0.31 3.77
CA ILE A 21 1.60 1.02 3.18
C ILE A 21 0.51 1.26 2.14
N VAL A 22 -0.14 2.40 2.25
CA VAL A 22 -1.17 2.87 1.35
C VAL A 22 -0.55 3.92 0.43
N VAL A 23 -0.35 3.58 -0.84
CA VAL A 23 0.34 4.48 -1.79
C VAL A 23 -0.64 4.94 -2.87
N PRO A 24 -0.99 6.24 -2.91
CA PRO A 24 -1.86 6.79 -3.93
C PRO A 24 -1.23 6.74 -5.31
N MET A 25 -2.04 6.36 -6.29
CA MET A 25 -1.69 6.49 -7.69
C MET A 25 -2.55 7.61 -8.30
N PRO A 26 -1.95 8.67 -8.87
CA PRO A 26 -2.69 9.69 -9.58
C PRO A 26 -3.27 9.10 -10.87
N TYR A 27 -4.54 9.39 -11.13
CA TYR A 27 -5.23 9.02 -12.37
C TYR A 27 -5.69 10.30 -13.05
N LYS A 28 -5.39 10.44 -14.35
CA LYS A 28 -5.74 11.63 -15.13
C LYS A 28 -7.25 11.91 -15.15
N ASP A 29 -8.05 10.86 -15.11
CA ASP A 29 -9.50 10.94 -15.34
C ASP A 29 -10.33 10.87 -14.04
N ALA A 30 -9.70 11.03 -12.87
CA ALA A 30 -10.40 10.86 -11.60
C ALA A 30 -10.12 12.02 -10.64
N ASN A 31 -11.13 12.38 -9.85
CA ASN A 31 -11.02 13.45 -8.86
C ASN A 31 -9.98 13.07 -7.80
N PRO A 32 -8.84 13.79 -7.70
CA PRO A 32 -7.78 13.44 -6.79
C PRO A 32 -8.27 13.45 -5.34
N ARG A 33 -9.12 14.41 -4.94
CA ARG A 33 -9.60 14.51 -3.55
C ARG A 33 -10.35 13.27 -3.09
N THR A 34 -11.23 12.73 -3.94
CA THR A 34 -12.01 11.53 -3.61
C THR A 34 -11.10 10.33 -3.42
N ILE A 35 -10.09 10.20 -4.29
CA ILE A 35 -9.10 9.14 -4.23
C ILE A 35 -8.26 9.26 -2.96
N PHE A 36 -7.70 10.44 -2.68
CA PHE A 36 -6.90 10.70 -1.49
C PHE A 36 -7.69 10.41 -0.21
N ASN A 37 -8.95 10.84 -0.14
CA ASN A 37 -9.80 10.55 1.00
C ASN A 37 -10.04 9.03 1.18
N ALA A 38 -10.27 8.28 0.11
CA ALA A 38 -10.42 6.83 0.19
C ALA A 38 -9.14 6.16 0.72
N TYR A 39 -7.97 6.64 0.32
CA TYR A 39 -6.70 6.16 0.85
C TYR A 39 -6.55 6.45 2.34
N SER A 40 -6.85 7.68 2.78
CA SER A 40 -6.75 8.04 4.19
C SER A 40 -7.74 7.29 5.08
N ILE A 41 -8.97 7.10 4.60
CA ILE A 41 -9.97 6.26 5.29
C ILE A 41 -9.45 4.82 5.43
N THR A 42 -8.84 4.27 4.38
CA THR A 42 -8.31 2.91 4.40
C THR A 42 -7.20 2.75 5.44
N ALA A 43 -6.25 3.68 5.51
CA ALA A 43 -5.18 3.66 6.52
C ALA A 43 -5.75 3.76 7.95
N VAL A 44 -6.73 4.63 8.17
CA VAL A 44 -7.41 4.77 9.47
C VAL A 44 -8.14 3.48 9.86
N LEU A 45 -8.85 2.83 8.94
CA LEU A 45 -9.55 1.56 9.19
C LEU A 45 -8.58 0.44 9.59
N LEU A 46 -7.45 0.34 8.90
CA LEU A 46 -6.41 -0.66 9.22
C LEU A 46 -5.79 -0.40 10.59
N THR A 47 -5.53 0.87 10.90
CA THR A 47 -5.01 1.27 12.22
C THR A 47 -6.01 0.92 13.33
N LYS A 48 -7.30 1.14 13.12
CA LYS A 48 -8.37 0.70 14.03
C LYS A 48 -8.44 -0.82 14.19
N ALA A 49 -8.09 -1.57 13.14
CA ALA A 49 -7.95 -3.03 13.19
C ALA A 49 -6.63 -3.51 13.83
N SER A 50 -5.89 -2.62 14.52
CA SER A 50 -4.61 -2.92 15.17
C SER A 50 -3.47 -3.31 14.21
N LEU A 51 -3.57 -2.90 12.93
CA LEU A 51 -2.48 -3.00 11.98
C LEU A 51 -1.64 -1.72 11.98
N ARG A 52 -0.32 -1.86 11.85
CA ARG A 52 0.59 -0.72 11.68
C ARG A 52 0.54 -0.27 10.22
N ALA A 53 -0.41 0.60 9.91
CA ALA A 53 -0.66 1.09 8.57
C ALA A 53 -0.30 2.58 8.43
N GLU A 54 0.31 2.95 7.31
CA GLU A 54 0.61 4.34 6.97
C GLU A 54 0.21 4.65 5.53
N GLU A 55 0.09 5.94 5.22
CA GLU A 55 -0.17 6.45 3.88
C GLU A 55 0.98 7.35 3.40
N ASP A 56 1.37 7.19 2.13
CA ASP A 56 2.43 8.00 1.53
C ASP A 56 1.85 9.02 0.53
N LEU A 57 1.40 10.17 1.06
CA LEU A 57 0.79 11.24 0.27
C LEU A 57 1.80 12.24 -0.31
N ARG A 58 3.10 11.94 -0.29
CA ARG A 58 4.14 12.88 -0.75
C ARG A 58 4.04 13.14 -2.25
N ASP A 59 3.67 14.35 -2.68
CA ASP A 59 3.46 14.65 -4.10
C ASP A 59 4.76 14.84 -4.92
N ASN A 60 5.90 14.99 -4.25
CA ASN A 60 7.20 15.18 -4.88
C ASN A 60 7.83 13.88 -5.44
N TYR A 61 7.25 12.72 -5.15
CA TYR A 61 7.76 11.43 -5.62
C TYR A 61 6.76 10.73 -6.52
N SER A 62 7.28 10.12 -7.60
CA SER A 62 6.45 9.27 -8.46
C SER A 62 5.94 8.05 -7.69
N PRO A 63 4.74 7.51 -8.00
CA PRO A 63 4.22 6.32 -7.35
C PRO A 63 5.18 5.12 -7.44
N TYR A 64 5.85 4.95 -8.58
CA TYR A 64 6.83 3.89 -8.79
C TYR A 64 8.05 4.03 -7.88
N TRP A 65 8.51 5.26 -7.66
CA TRP A 65 9.59 5.50 -6.70
C TRP A 65 9.16 5.12 -5.28
N LYS A 66 7.95 5.50 -4.87
CA LYS A 66 7.40 5.13 -3.55
C LYS A 66 7.29 3.62 -3.40
N TYR A 67 6.87 2.92 -4.46
CA TYR A 67 6.79 1.46 -4.47
C TYR A 67 8.15 0.83 -4.14
N SER A 68 9.20 1.23 -4.86
CA SER A 68 10.56 0.74 -4.60
C SER A 68 11.05 1.15 -3.21
N TYR A 69 10.79 2.38 -2.76
CA TYR A 69 11.20 2.84 -1.43
C TYR A 69 10.63 1.96 -0.30
N TRP A 70 9.35 1.62 -0.36
CA TRP A 70 8.70 0.80 0.67
C TRP A 70 9.01 -0.70 0.54
N GLU A 71 9.31 -1.17 -0.68
CA GLU A 71 9.84 -2.51 -0.93
C GLU A 71 11.25 -2.64 -0.34
N MET A 72 12.15 -1.67 -0.55
CA MET A 72 13.48 -1.63 0.09
C MET A 72 13.41 -1.59 1.63
N LYS A 73 12.38 -0.93 2.19
CA LYS A 73 12.13 -0.91 3.64
C LYS A 73 11.52 -2.21 4.17
N GLY A 74 11.14 -3.13 3.28
CA GLY A 74 10.58 -4.43 3.63
C GLY A 74 9.16 -4.39 4.17
N VAL A 75 8.37 -3.41 3.76
CA VAL A 75 6.96 -3.34 4.16
C VAL A 75 6.21 -4.57 3.59
N PRO A 76 5.58 -5.40 4.44
CA PRO A 76 4.98 -6.67 4.00
C PRO A 76 3.85 -6.53 2.99
N LEU A 77 3.02 -5.50 3.13
CA LEU A 77 1.80 -5.30 2.33
C LEU A 77 1.72 -3.88 1.78
N ARG A 78 1.35 -3.77 0.52
CA ARG A 78 0.99 -2.50 -0.12
C ARG A 78 -0.45 -2.55 -0.59
N ILE A 79 -1.19 -1.47 -0.33
CA ILE A 79 -2.55 -1.27 -0.86
C ILE A 79 -2.51 -0.29 -2.02
N LYS A 80 -3.23 -0.66 -3.08
CA LYS A 80 -3.51 0.16 -4.25
C LYS A 80 -5.03 0.31 -4.39
N ILE A 81 -5.49 1.54 -4.59
CA ILE A 81 -6.90 1.84 -4.85
C ILE A 81 -7.00 2.44 -6.26
N CYS A 82 -7.65 1.73 -7.17
CA CYS A 82 -7.94 2.26 -8.50
C CYS A 82 -9.33 2.91 -8.52
N PRO A 83 -9.60 3.92 -9.36
CA PRO A 83 -10.93 4.49 -9.54
C PRO A 83 -11.98 3.41 -9.87
N LYS A 84 -11.59 2.44 -10.70
CA LYS A 84 -12.42 1.26 -11.02
C LYS A 84 -12.69 0.38 -9.80
N ASP A 85 -11.75 0.30 -8.86
CA ASP A 85 -11.92 -0.49 -7.64
C ASP A 85 -12.81 0.26 -6.64
N MET A 86 -12.70 1.59 -6.54
CA MET A 86 -13.62 2.42 -5.73
C MET A 86 -15.07 2.29 -6.19
N ALA A 87 -15.32 2.33 -7.51
CA ALA A 87 -16.67 2.15 -8.05
C ALA A 87 -17.29 0.79 -7.68
N ASN A 88 -16.44 -0.23 -7.50
CA ASN A 88 -16.84 -1.58 -7.14
C ASN A 88 -16.67 -1.90 -5.64
N LYS A 89 -16.36 -0.91 -4.80
CA LYS A 89 -16.02 -1.08 -3.37
C LYS A 89 -14.99 -2.19 -3.15
N LYS A 90 -13.90 -2.15 -3.91
CA LYS A 90 -12.79 -3.11 -3.83
C LYS A 90 -11.47 -2.39 -3.57
N VAL A 91 -10.52 -3.12 -3.01
CA VAL A 91 -9.12 -2.70 -2.86
C VAL A 91 -8.19 -3.80 -3.35
N ARG A 92 -7.02 -3.40 -3.87
CA ARG A 92 -5.98 -4.33 -4.27
C ARG A 92 -4.85 -4.35 -3.25
N LEU A 93 -4.60 -5.54 -2.72
CA LEU A 93 -3.45 -5.86 -1.89
C LEU A 93 -2.35 -6.44 -2.75
N ILE A 94 -1.13 -6.00 -2.49
CA ILE A 94 0.09 -6.52 -3.10
C ILE A 94 1.00 -6.97 -1.97
N ARG A 95 1.35 -8.25 -1.94
CA ARG A 95 2.31 -8.79 -0.97
C ARG A 95 3.73 -8.56 -1.44
N HIS A 96 4.63 -8.25 -0.52
CA HIS A 96 6.03 -8.02 -0.83
C HIS A 96 6.80 -9.34 -1.08
N ASP A 97 6.53 -10.38 -0.28
CA ASP A 97 7.25 -11.67 -0.33
C ASP A 97 7.16 -12.40 -1.67
N ASN A 98 5.99 -12.38 -2.32
CA ASN A 98 5.75 -13.11 -3.57
C ASN A 98 5.11 -12.27 -4.66
N SER A 99 4.98 -10.95 -4.47
CA SER A 99 4.32 -10.04 -5.41
C SER A 99 2.88 -10.44 -5.77
N SER A 100 2.23 -11.29 -4.96
CA SER A 100 0.86 -11.74 -5.26
C SER A 100 -0.13 -10.60 -5.08
N LYS A 101 -1.14 -10.60 -5.95
CA LYS A 101 -2.16 -9.55 -6.04
C LYS A 101 -3.49 -10.14 -5.64
N THR A 102 -4.09 -9.62 -4.59
CA THR A 102 -5.41 -10.04 -4.12
C THR A 102 -6.36 -8.85 -4.16
N VAL A 103 -7.58 -9.06 -4.65
CA VAL A 103 -8.63 -8.06 -4.61
C VAL A 103 -9.57 -8.41 -3.45
N LEU A 104 -9.74 -7.49 -2.51
CA LEU A 104 -10.69 -7.65 -1.41
C LEU A 104 -11.82 -6.63 -1.53
N PRO A 105 -13.04 -6.98 -1.07
CA PRO A 105 -14.09 -5.99 -0.87
C PRO A 105 -13.74 -5.05 0.30
N THR A 106 -14.21 -3.81 0.23
CA THR A 106 -14.11 -2.75 1.24
C THR A 106 -15.46 -2.42 1.84
#